data_AF-A0A3C0GG36-F1
#
_entry.id   AF-A0A3C0GG36-F1
#
_cell.length_a   1.000
_cell.length_b   1.000
_cell.length_c   1.000
_cell.angle_alpha   90.00
_cell.angle_beta   90.00
_cell.angle_gamma   90.00
#
_symmetry.space_group_name_H-M   'P 1'
#
loop_
_entity.id
_entity.type
_entity.pdbx_description
1 polymer ?
#
loop_
_entity_poly.entity_id
_entity_poly.type
_entity_poly.pdbx_seq_one_letter_code
_entity_poly.pdbx_strand_id
1 'polypeptide(L)'
;MKKAYIDVEIFTYRHACNNEYEYELKDGIWSYYCQIEDAKFGVDAEIQRLAKILPDYEMVMALGSATNFRYSISSTYKSNRRKYRRPAGYAKLREWLSETWPIVRYKNLEADDAIGISV
;
A
#
# COMPACT_ATOMS: atom_id res chain seq x y z
N MET A 1 20.37 15.52 0.65
CA MET A 1 19.49 15.16 -0.48
C MET A 1 18.05 15.47 -0.08
N LYS A 2 17.23 16.07 -0.95
CA LYS A 2 15.82 16.35 -0.62
C LYS A 2 15.03 15.04 -0.65
N LYS A 3 13.96 14.93 0.14
CA LYS A 3 13.12 13.73 0.22
C LYS A 3 11.71 14.04 -0.24
N ALA A 4 11.13 13.15 -1.04
CA ALA A 4 9.72 13.17 -1.39
C ALA A 4 9.03 12.00 -0.69
N TYR A 5 8.14 12.31 0.25
CA TYR A 5 7.36 11.32 0.98
C TYR A 5 6.06 11.03 0.23
N ILE A 6 5.84 9.76 -0.11
CA ILE A 6 4.75 9.32 -0.97
C ILE A 6 3.85 8.37 -0.18
N ASP A 7 2.56 8.69 -0.06
CA ASP A 7 1.56 7.71 0.38
C ASP A 7 1.41 6.64 -0.71
N VAL A 8 2.19 5.57 -0.60
CA VAL A 8 2.27 4.51 -1.61
C VAL A 8 1.10 3.52 -1.49
N GLU A 9 0.34 3.56 -0.39
CA GLU A 9 -0.74 2.59 -0.16
C GLU A 9 -1.85 2.72 -1.21
N ILE A 10 -2.07 3.93 -1.75
CA ILE A 10 -3.03 4.15 -2.83
C ILE A 10 -2.64 3.42 -4.12
N PHE A 11 -1.37 3.51 -4.55
CA PHE A 11 -0.88 2.80 -5.73
C PHE A 11 -0.88 1.30 -5.49
N THR A 12 -0.44 0.88 -4.31
CA THR A 12 -0.37 -0.53 -3.91
C THR A 12 -1.74 -1.18 -3.93
N TYR A 13 -2.75 -0.53 -3.36
CA TYR A 13 -4.11 -1.05 -3.32
C TYR A 13 -4.70 -1.14 -4.73
N ARG A 14 -4.52 -0.09 -5.54
CA ARG A 14 -5.01 -0.05 -6.92
C ARG A 14 -4.39 -1.14 -7.79
N HIS A 15 -3.06 -1.32 -7.73
CA HIS A 15 -2.38 -2.36 -8.50
C HIS A 15 -2.65 -3.77 -7.99
N ALA A 16 -2.91 -3.95 -6.69
CA ALA A 16 -3.41 -5.23 -6.17
C ALA A 16 -4.80 -5.56 -6.72
N CYS A 17 -5.74 -4.60 -6.74
CA CYS A 17 -7.07 -4.79 -7.32
C CYS A 17 -7.01 -5.10 -8.83
N ASN A 18 -6.22 -4.36 -9.59
CA ASN A 18 -6.13 -4.53 -11.04
C ASN A 18 -5.52 -5.88 -11.47
N ASN A 19 -4.79 -6.53 -10.57
CA ASN A 19 -4.14 -7.81 -10.82
C ASN A 19 -4.74 -8.93 -9.95
N GLU A 20 -5.94 -8.70 -9.39
CA GLU A 20 -6.71 -9.72 -8.71
C GLU A 20 -7.69 -10.36 -9.69
N TYR A 21 -7.69 -11.68 -9.69
CA TYR A 21 -8.52 -12.50 -10.55
C TYR A 21 -9.21 -13.57 -9.71
N GLU A 22 -10.41 -13.96 -10.11
CA GLU A 22 -11.09 -15.10 -9.54
C GLU A 22 -10.82 -16.36 -10.36
N TYR A 23 -10.83 -17.50 -9.69
CA TYR A 23 -10.71 -18.80 -10.32
C TYR A 23 -11.49 -19.84 -9.53
N GLU A 24 -12.03 -20.80 -10.25
CA GLU A 24 -12.68 -21.96 -9.66
C GLU A 24 -11.63 -23.03 -9.33
N LEU A 25 -11.43 -23.29 -8.04
CA LEU A 25 -10.51 -24.32 -7.55
C LEU A 25 -11.03 -25.73 -7.85
N LYS A 26 -12.34 -25.88 -7.74
CA LYS A 26 -13.15 -27.06 -8.06
C LYS A 26 -14.61 -26.63 -8.16
N ASP A 27 -15.46 -27.46 -8.75
CA ASP A 27 -16.90 -27.21 -8.93
C ASP A 27 -17.55 -26.53 -7.70
N GLY A 28 -18.05 -25.32 -7.91
CA GLY A 28 -18.72 -24.49 -6.91
C GLY A 28 -17.82 -23.83 -5.86
N ILE A 29 -16.50 -24.03 -5.91
CA ILE A 29 -15.53 -23.44 -4.97
C ILE A 29 -14.62 -22.46 -5.69
N TRP A 30 -14.81 -21.19 -5.37
CA TRP A 30 -14.09 -20.07 -5.95
C TRP A 30 -13.05 -19.51 -4.98
N SER A 31 -11.96 -19.00 -5.53
CA SER A 31 -10.93 -18.28 -4.79
C SER A 31 -10.42 -17.11 -5.63
N TYR A 32 -9.67 -16.22 -4.98
CA TYR A 32 -8.99 -15.10 -5.62
C TYR A 32 -7.49 -15.37 -5.65
N TYR A 33 -6.84 -15.06 -6.77
CA TYR A 33 -5.39 -15.02 -6.90
C TYR A 33 -4.93 -13.64 -7.37
N CYS A 34 -3.65 -13.36 -7.16
CA CYS A 34 -3.02 -12.12 -7.63
C CYS A 34 -1.84 -12.46 -8.54
N GLN A 35 -1.77 -11.83 -9.71
CA GLN A 35 -0.55 -11.80 -10.50
C GLN A 35 0.45 -10.83 -9.86
N ILE A 36 1.23 -11.36 -8.90
CA ILE A 36 2.01 -10.52 -7.99
C ILE A 36 3.12 -9.73 -8.69
N GLU A 37 3.75 -10.30 -9.72
CA GLU A 37 4.81 -9.61 -10.46
C GLU A 37 4.26 -8.46 -11.30
N ASP A 38 3.10 -8.61 -11.93
CA ASP A 38 2.42 -7.52 -12.65
C ASP A 38 1.99 -6.39 -11.69
N ALA A 39 1.54 -6.76 -10.48
CA ALA A 39 1.20 -5.80 -9.45
C ALA A 39 2.43 -5.03 -8.95
N LYS A 40 3.56 -5.71 -8.71
CA LYS A 40 4.84 -5.07 -8.34
C LYS A 40 5.32 -4.13 -9.44
N PHE A 41 5.31 -4.58 -10.70
CA PHE A 41 5.69 -3.77 -11.85
C PHE A 41 4.86 -2.48 -11.93
N GLY A 42 3.54 -2.58 -11.75
CA GLY A 42 2.66 -1.42 -11.76
C GLY A 42 2.96 -0.41 -10.64
N VAL A 43 3.20 -0.89 -9.42
CA VAL A 43 3.58 -0.02 -8.29
C VAL A 43 4.94 0.63 -8.53
N ASP A 44 5.93 -0.15 -8.98
CA ASP A 44 7.26 0.36 -9.30
C ASP A 44 7.20 1.45 -10.38
N ALA A 45 6.46 1.19 -11.46
CA ALA A 45 6.31 2.14 -12.56
C ALA A 45 5.72 3.49 -12.11
N GLU A 46 4.79 3.51 -11.15
CA GLU A 46 4.27 4.75 -10.56
C GLU A 46 5.34 5.49 -9.75
N ILE A 47 6.11 4.78 -8.94
CA ILE A 47 7.20 5.38 -8.15
C ILE A 47 8.28 5.93 -9.09
N GLN A 48 8.67 5.18 -10.12
CA GLN A 48 9.64 5.61 -11.13
C GLN A 48 9.15 6.81 -11.93
N ARG A 49 7.85 6.88 -12.24
CA ARG A 49 7.24 8.05 -12.88
C ARG A 49 7.38 9.30 -11.99
N LEU A 50 7.16 9.17 -10.67
CA LEU A 50 7.35 10.26 -9.72
C LEU A 50 8.82 10.66 -9.58
N ALA A 51 9.74 9.69 -9.53
CA ALA A 51 11.18 9.95 -9.50
C ALA A 51 11.66 10.74 -10.73
N LYS A 52 11.10 10.45 -11.92
CA LYS A 52 11.39 11.22 -13.15
C LYS A 52 10.89 12.67 -13.09
N ILE A 53 9.77 12.91 -12.40
CA ILE A 53 9.22 14.27 -12.20
C ILE A 53 10.03 15.03 -11.14
N LEU A 54 10.61 14.33 -10.16
CA LEU A 54 11.35 14.87 -9.03
C LEU A 54 12.80 14.32 -9.01
N PRO A 55 13.64 14.61 -10.02
CA PRO A 55 14.95 13.97 -10.18
C PRO A 55 15.94 14.25 -9.05
N ASP A 56 15.78 15.37 -8.33
CA ASP A 56 16.65 15.77 -7.22
C ASP A 56 16.17 15.28 -5.84
N TYR A 57 15.14 14.43 -5.80
CA TYR A 57 14.52 13.93 -4.59
C TYR A 57 14.71 12.43 -4.44
N GLU A 58 15.04 12.00 -3.22
CA GLU A 58 14.94 10.62 -2.79
C GLU A 58 13.46 10.28 -2.55
N MET A 59 12.97 9.22 -3.22
CA MET A 59 11.61 8.74 -3.01
C MET A 59 11.56 7.90 -1.73
N VAL A 60 10.71 8.32 -0.77
CA VAL A 60 10.50 7.62 0.50
C VAL A 60 9.03 7.24 0.61
N MET A 61 8.75 5.95 0.72
CA MET A 61 7.39 5.43 0.76
C MET A 61 6.83 5.47 2.18
N ALA A 62 5.68 6.10 2.36
CA ALA A 62 4.95 6.09 3.61
C ALA A 62 3.98 4.90 3.66
N LEU A 63 4.01 4.14 4.76
CA LEU A 63 3.09 3.05 5.01
C LEU A 63 2.42 3.22 6.37
N GLY A 64 1.10 3.07 6.43
CA GLY A 64 0.38 2.99 7.70
C GLY A 64 0.71 1.70 8.45
N SER A 65 0.66 1.73 9.77
CA SER A 65 0.84 0.51 10.57
C SER A 65 -0.41 -0.39 10.55
N ALA A 66 -0.31 -1.57 11.17
CA ALA A 66 -1.43 -2.53 11.17
C ALA A 66 -2.65 -2.03 11.95
N THR A 67 -2.45 -1.10 12.90
CA THR A 67 -3.50 -0.48 13.70
C THR A 67 -3.30 1.03 13.78
N ASN A 68 -4.26 1.74 14.34
CA ASN A 68 -4.25 3.20 14.41
C ASN A 68 -4.80 3.64 15.77
N PHE A 69 -4.12 4.59 16.43
CA PHE A 69 -4.59 5.19 17.68
C PHE A 69 -5.99 5.82 17.58
N ARG A 70 -6.41 6.29 16.40
CA ARG A 70 -7.76 6.85 16.21
C ARG A 70 -8.87 5.84 16.51
N TYR A 71 -8.62 4.53 16.39
CA TYR A 71 -9.61 3.51 16.77
C TYR A 71 -9.84 3.44 18.29
N SER A 72 -8.85 3.82 19.11
CA SER A 72 -9.05 3.92 20.57
C SER A 72 -9.78 5.20 20.98
N ILE A 73 -9.75 6.23 20.12
CA ILE A 73 -10.48 7.49 20.34
C ILE A 73 -11.92 7.36 19.85
N SER A 74 -12.13 6.76 18.67
CA SER A 74 -13.45 6.58 18.07
C SER A 74 -13.54 5.21 17.40
N SER A 75 -14.40 4.35 17.93
CA SER A 75 -14.64 2.99 17.38
C SER A 75 -15.27 3.01 15.98
N THR A 76 -15.91 4.13 15.60
CA THR A 76 -16.55 4.32 14.28
C THR A 76 -15.61 4.93 13.24
N TYR A 77 -14.41 5.36 13.61
CA TYR A 77 -13.46 5.94 12.66
C TYR A 77 -13.16 4.96 11.52
N LYS A 78 -13.39 5.38 10.27
CA LYS A 78 -13.23 4.56 9.05
C LYS A 78 -13.90 3.16 9.11
N SER A 79 -14.89 2.96 9.99
CA SER A 79 -15.53 1.65 10.19
C SER A 79 -16.23 1.14 8.93
N ASN A 80 -16.71 2.05 8.08
CA ASN A 80 -17.28 1.78 6.77
C ASN A 80 -16.33 1.02 5.83
N ARG A 81 -15.01 1.05 6.08
CA ARG A 81 -14.00 0.33 5.29
C ARG A 81 -13.73 -1.09 5.80
N ARG A 82 -14.03 -1.41 7.08
CA ARG A 82 -13.68 -2.69 7.71
C ARG A 82 -14.42 -3.90 7.11
N LYS A 83 -15.59 -3.66 6.50
CA LYS A 83 -16.40 -4.71 5.86
C LYS A 83 -15.85 -5.18 4.51
N TYR A 84 -14.93 -4.44 3.90
CA TYR A 84 -14.36 -4.79 2.60
C TYR A 84 -13.08 -5.60 2.77
N ARG A 85 -12.97 -6.69 2.01
CA ARG A 85 -11.74 -7.48 1.91
C ARG A 85 -10.67 -6.64 1.22
N ARG A 86 -9.41 -6.79 1.65
CA ARG A 86 -8.26 -6.30 0.86
C ARG A 86 -8.03 -7.22 -0.33
N PRO A 87 -7.65 -6.70 -1.51
CA PRO A 87 -7.33 -7.54 -2.66
C PRO A 87 -6.19 -8.51 -2.33
N ALA A 88 -6.20 -9.66 -3.00
CA ALA A 88 -5.16 -10.68 -2.94
C ALA A 88 -3.81 -10.05 -3.27
N GLY A 89 -2.75 -10.52 -2.63
CA GLY A 89 -1.41 -9.99 -2.84
C GLY A 89 -1.11 -8.64 -2.15
N TYR A 90 -2.10 -7.87 -1.67
CA TYR A 90 -1.85 -6.56 -1.05
C TYR A 90 -0.84 -6.58 0.10
N ALA A 91 -0.96 -7.57 1.00
CA ALA A 91 -0.02 -7.72 2.11
C ALA A 91 1.41 -8.02 1.61
N LYS A 92 1.53 -8.85 0.57
CA LYS A 92 2.82 -9.20 -0.04
C LYS A 92 3.45 -8.03 -0.79
N LEU A 93 2.65 -7.17 -1.43
CA LEU A 93 3.17 -5.93 -2.03
C LEU A 93 3.73 -4.97 -0.98
N ARG A 94 3.06 -4.84 0.17
CA ARG A 94 3.57 -4.01 1.27
C ARG A 94 4.89 -4.52 1.86
N GLU A 95 5.04 -5.85 1.92
CA GLU A 95 6.30 -6.49 2.31
C GLU A 95 7.39 -6.19 1.28
N TRP A 96 7.13 -6.45 0.00
CA TRP A 96 8.05 -6.16 -1.10
C TRP A 96 8.48 -4.68 -1.15
N LEU A 97 7.54 -3.74 -0.94
CA LEU A 97 7.86 -2.31 -0.83
C LEU A 97 8.86 -2.04 0.31
N SER A 98 8.68 -2.72 1.44
CA SER A 98 9.57 -2.57 2.61
C SER A 98 10.96 -3.14 2.39
N GLU A 99 11.09 -4.08 1.44
CA GLU A 99 12.37 -4.69 1.05
C GLU A 99 13.07 -3.90 -0.05
N THR A 100 12.32 -3.20 -0.90
CA THR A 100 12.82 -2.59 -2.15
C THR A 100 13.06 -1.08 -2.04
N TRP A 101 12.24 -0.39 -1.25
CA TRP A 101 12.23 1.08 -1.20
C TRP A 101 12.49 1.61 0.21
N PRO A 102 13.07 2.83 0.35
CA PRO A 102 13.11 3.52 1.63
C PRO A 102 11.69 3.69 2.18
N ILE A 103 11.45 3.24 3.41
CA ILE A 103 10.13 3.33 4.07
C ILE A 103 10.17 4.34 5.21
N VAL A 104 9.07 5.07 5.37
CA VAL A 104 8.70 5.68 6.65
C VAL A 104 7.41 5.06 7.19
N ARG A 105 7.47 4.57 8.42
CA ARG A 105 6.33 3.93 9.11
C ARG A 105 6.53 4.04 10.62
N TYR A 106 5.48 4.46 11.31
CA TYR A 106 5.46 4.57 12.76
C TYR A 106 4.39 3.67 13.37
N LYS A 107 4.66 3.16 14.57
CA LYS A 107 3.72 2.29 15.29
C LYS A 107 2.44 3.06 15.61
N ASN A 108 1.28 2.43 15.36
CA ASN A 108 -0.06 2.97 15.62
C ASN A 108 -0.44 4.23 14.82
N LEU A 109 0.33 4.58 13.78
CA LEU A 109 0.05 5.74 12.93
C LEU A 109 -0.35 5.30 11.51
N GLU A 110 -1.12 6.15 10.84
CA GLU A 110 -1.46 6.02 9.41
C GLU A 110 -0.35 6.62 8.53
N ALA A 111 -0.37 6.37 7.21
CA ALA A 111 0.67 6.86 6.30
C ALA A 111 0.70 8.40 6.21
N ASP A 112 -0.47 9.03 6.28
CA ASP A 112 -0.64 10.48 6.34
C ASP A 112 0.06 11.11 7.56
N ASP A 113 -0.08 10.50 8.74
CA ASP A 113 0.65 10.90 9.94
C ASP A 113 2.16 10.77 9.76
N ALA A 114 2.60 9.65 9.17
CA ALA A 114 4.02 9.39 8.93
C ALA A 114 4.64 10.45 8.01
N ILE A 115 3.92 10.85 6.96
CA ILE A 115 4.32 11.94 6.07
C ILE A 115 4.41 13.25 6.86
N GLY A 116 3.36 13.60 7.61
CA GLY A 116 3.27 14.87 8.34
C GLY A 116 4.34 15.06 9.42
N ILE A 117 4.89 13.98 9.99
CA ILE A 117 5.97 14.02 10.98
C ILE A 117 7.36 14.06 10.33
N SER A 118 7.47 13.58 9.08
CA SER A 118 8.76 13.39 8.41
C SER A 118 9.19 14.58 7.54
N VAL A 119 8.31 15.58 7.39
CA VAL A 119 8.54 16.81 6.63
C VAL A 119 9.37 17.83 7.39
#